data_AF-A0A920PEK1-F1
#
_entry.id   AF-A0A920PEK1-F1
#
_cell.length_a   1.000
_cell.length_b   1.000
_cell.length_c   1.000
_cell.angle_alpha   90.00
_cell.angle_beta   90.00
_cell.angle_gamma   90.00
#
_symmetry.space_group_name_H-M   'P 1'
#
loop_
_entity.id
_entity.type
_entity.pdbx_description
1 polymer ?
#
loop_
_entity_poly.entity_id
_entity_poly.type
_entity_poly.pdbx_seq_one_letter_code
_entity_poly.pdbx_strand_id
1 'polypeptide(L)' 'MKPGEAAKLIEAIDEDLALKIVSGMKSKIAGQVLSQLDVKVAKRISETLAGKIKNK' A
#
# COMPACT_ATOMS: atom_id res chain seq x y z
N MET A 1 5.53 14.29 -1.75
CA MET A 1 6.00 13.30 -0.75
C MET A 1 6.91 12.31 -1.46
N LYS A 2 8.07 11.94 -0.89
CA LYS A 2 8.97 10.97 -1.53
C LYS A 2 8.45 9.54 -1.27
N PRO A 3 8.60 8.59 -2.22
CA PRO A 3 8.07 7.23 -2.06
C PRO A 3 8.53 6.51 -0.78
N GLY A 4 9.79 6.71 -0.36
CA GLY A 4 10.33 6.05 0.84
C GLY A 4 9.84 6.61 2.17
N GLU A 5 9.45 7.88 2.20
CA GLU A 5 8.79 8.44 3.37
C GLU A 5 7.37 7.86 3.51
N ALA A 6 6.70 7.60 2.38
CA ALA A 6 5.37 7.02 2.37
C ALA A 6 5.37 5.56 2.80
N ALA A 7 6.37 4.78 2.38
CA ALA A 7 6.54 3.40 2.81
C ALA A 7 6.70 3.31 4.34
N LYS A 8 7.59 4.12 4.93
CA LYS A 8 7.81 4.14 6.38
C LYS A 8 6.56 4.54 7.19
N LEU A 9 5.78 5.48 6.67
CA LEU A 9 4.53 5.88 7.31
C LEU A 9 3.46 4.79 7.19
N ILE A 10 3.38 4.10 6.05
CA ILE A 10 2.45 2.99 5.82
C ILE A 10 2.75 1.82 6.76
N GLU A 11 4.01 1.50 7.02
CA GLU A 11 4.38 0.44 7.97
C GLU A 11 4.02 0.76 9.43
N ALA A 12 3.89 2.05 9.76
CA ALA A 12 3.60 2.52 11.12
C ALA A 12 2.09 2.73 11.38
N ILE A 13 1.23 2.58 10.37
CA ILE A 13 -0.22 2.80 10.48
C ILE A 13 -1.01 1.52 10.19
N ASP A 14 -2.29 1.55 10.56
CA ASP A 14 -3.21 0.45 10.33
C ASP A 14 -3.40 0.13 8.83
N GLU A 15 -3.61 -1.17 8.53
CA GLU A 15 -3.69 -1.71 7.17
C GLU A 15 -4.83 -1.07 6.36
N ASP A 16 -5.98 -0.78 6.98
CA ASP A 16 -7.11 -0.13 6.28
C ASP A 16 -6.80 1.32 5.90
N LEU A 17 -6.07 2.03 6.78
CA LEU A 17 -5.66 3.41 6.51
C LEU A 17 -4.57 3.45 5.42
N ALA A 18 -3.60 2.53 5.49
CA ALA A 18 -2.61 2.35 4.44
C ALA A 18 -3.28 2.06 3.09
N LEU A 19 -4.27 1.19 3.06
CA LEU A 19 -5.01 0.85 1.85
C LEU A 19 -5.70 2.07 1.25
N LYS A 20 -6.40 2.86 2.07
CA LYS A 20 -7.05 4.11 1.64
C LYS A 20 -6.05 5.09 1.03
N ILE A 21 -4.91 5.28 1.69
CA ILE A 21 -3.85 6.19 1.21
C ILE A 21 -3.30 5.71 -0.13
N VAL A 22 -2.90 4.44 -0.25
CA VAL A 22 -2.34 3.88 -1.49
C VAL A 22 -3.36 3.87 -2.62
N SER A 23 -4.64 3.62 -2.32
CA SER A 23 -5.73 3.67 -3.31
C SER A 23 -5.95 5.08 -3.89
N GLY A 24 -5.64 6.13 -3.13
CA GLY A 24 -5.68 7.52 -3.58
C GLY A 24 -4.43 7.97 -4.34
N MET A 25 -3.37 7.15 -4.40
CA MET A 25 -2.13 7.50 -5.11
C MET A 25 -2.22 7.22 -6.61
N LYS A 26 -1.52 8.02 -7.41
CA LYS A 26 -1.29 7.71 -8.84
C LYS A 26 -0.57 6.36 -8.95
N SER A 27 -1.00 5.50 -9.88
CA SER A 27 -0.52 4.11 -10.00
C SER A 27 1.01 3.98 -10.04
N LYS A 28 1.71 4.91 -10.70
CA LYS A 28 3.18 4.94 -10.75
C LYS A 28 3.81 5.14 -9.37
N ILE A 29 3.25 6.04 -8.57
CA ILE A 29 3.74 6.34 -7.21
C ILE A 29 3.36 5.21 -6.26
N ALA A 30 2.14 4.68 -6.36
CA ALA A 30 1.70 3.52 -5.58
C ALA A 30 2.63 2.32 -5.79
N GLY A 31 2.99 2.00 -7.04
CA GLY A 31 3.94 0.93 -7.33
C GLY A 31 5.33 1.15 -6.74
N GLN A 32 5.82 2.40 -6.75
CA GLN A 32 7.10 2.75 -6.11
C GLN A 32 7.03 2.60 -4.58
N VAL A 33 5.94 3.03 -3.96
CA VAL A 33 5.73 2.89 -2.52
C VAL A 33 5.64 1.41 -2.11
N LEU A 34 4.83 0.62 -2.84
CA LEU A 34 4.71 -0.83 -2.61
C LEU A 34 6.05 -1.56 -2.76
N SER A 35 6.90 -1.14 -3.69
CA SER A 35 8.24 -1.73 -3.88
C SER A 35 9.22 -1.46 -2.72
N GLN A 36 8.87 -0.54 -1.82
CA GLN A 36 9.69 -0.15 -0.67
C GLN A 36 9.13 -0.63 0.67
N LEU A 37 7.98 -1.31 0.67
CA LEU A 37 7.39 -1.93 1.85
C LEU A 37 7.94 -3.33 2.07
N ASP A 38 7.79 -3.84 3.30
CA ASP A 38 7.92 -5.26 3.56
C ASP A 38 7.08 -6.12 2.59
N VAL A 39 7.65 -7.23 2.13
CA VAL A 39 7.07 -8.11 1.11
C VAL A 39 5.68 -8.61 1.51
N LYS A 40 5.43 -8.88 2.81
CA LYS A 40 4.13 -9.36 3.29
C LYS A 40 3.08 -8.25 3.25
N VAL A 41 3.46 -7.04 3.63
CA VAL A 41 2.58 -5.86 3.63
C VAL A 41 2.24 -5.46 2.20
N ALA A 42 3.24 -5.36 1.33
CA ALA A 42 3.05 -5.07 -0.09
C ALA A 42 2.13 -6.08 -0.78
N LYS A 43 2.27 -7.37 -0.46
CA LYS A 43 1.41 -8.44 -0.97
C LYS A 43 -0.05 -8.23 -0.55
N ARG A 44 -0.33 -8.06 0.74
CA ARG A 44 -1.71 -7.88 1.24
C ARG A 44 -2.38 -6.65 0.65
N ILE A 45 -1.69 -5.51 0.64
CA ILE A 45 -2.23 -4.26 0.09
C ILE A 45 -2.50 -4.43 -1.41
N SER A 46 -1.56 -5.00 -2.18
CA SER A 46 -1.74 -5.17 -3.63
C SER A 46 -2.85 -6.17 -3.98
N GLU A 47 -3.00 -7.27 -3.24
CA GLU A 47 -4.08 -8.24 -3.43
C GLU A 47 -5.45 -7.64 -3.08
N THR A 48 -5.52 -6.84 -2.02
CA THR A 48 -6.74 -6.13 -1.62
C THR A 48 -7.12 -5.03 -2.62
N LEU A 49 -6.15 -4.25 -3.11
CA LEU A 49 -6.37 -3.25 -4.18
C LEU A 49 -6.81 -3.89 -5.50
N ALA A 50 -6.27 -5.06 -5.82
CA ALA A 50 -6.70 -5.83 -6.99
C ALA A 50 -8.08 -6.50 -6.82
N GLY A 51 -8.73 -6.33 -5.66
CA GLY A 51 -10.03 -6.93 -5.35
C GLY A 51 -9.99 -8.46 -5.19
N LYS A 52 -8.80 -9.05 -5.01
CA LYS A 52 -8.63 -10.49 -4.80
C LYS A 52 -8.98 -10.90 -3.36
N ILE A 53 -8.82 -9.99 -2.41
CA ILE A 53 -9.26 -10.13 -1.01
C ILE A 53 -10.49 -9.23 -0.83
N LYS A 54 -11.64 -9.67 -1.36
CA LYS A 54 -12.93 -9.18 -0.86
C LYS A 54 -13.41 -10.22 0.13
N ASN A 55 -13.34 -9.92 1.43
CA ASN A 55 -14.20 -10.62 2.38
C ASN A 55 -15.64 -10.40 1.89
N LYS A 56 -16.28 -11.52 1.54
CA LYS A 56 -17.69 -11.58 1.19
C LYS A 56 -18.51 -11.60 2.47
#